data_AF-A0A356QEY0-F1
#
_entry.id   AF-A0A356QEY0-F1
#
_cell.length_a   1.000
_cell.length_b   1.000
_cell.length_c   1.000
_cell.angle_alpha   90.00
_cell.angle_beta   90.00
_cell.angle_gamma   90.00
#
_symmetry.space_group_name_H-M   'P 1'
#
loop_
_entity.id
_entity.type
_entity.pdbx_description
1 polymer ?
#
loop_
_entity_poly.entity_id
_entity_poly.type
_entity_poly.pdbx_seq_one_letter_code
_entity_poly.pdbx_strand_id
1 'polypeptide(L)'
;LQHASIAAWQDEAHVRANRDAYREKFSAVTDVLAPVMDFPTPEASFYLWPAVPGGDDIAFTQRLFSEQHVSVLPGSLMGRPGQNGLNPGAGRLRLALVAELEPTLEAAKRLRQLV
;
A
#
# COMPACT_ATOMS: atom_id res chain seq x y z
N LEU A 1 8.82 17.89 -24.62
CA LEU A 1 7.75 17.23 -23.83
C LEU A 1 6.81 16.41 -24.71
N GLN A 2 6.12 17.00 -25.70
CA GLN A 2 5.13 16.27 -26.53
C GLN A 2 5.71 15.07 -27.31
N HIS A 3 6.89 15.18 -27.93
CA HIS A 3 7.51 14.07 -28.66
C HIS A 3 7.90 12.88 -27.76
N ALA A 4 8.31 13.12 -26.52
CA ALA A 4 8.62 12.06 -25.57
C ALA A 4 7.35 11.31 -25.15
N SER A 5 6.23 12.02 -24.95
CA SER A 5 4.93 11.39 -24.68
C SER A 5 4.48 10.54 -25.86
N ILE A 6 4.62 11.02 -27.11
CA ILE A 6 4.26 10.23 -28.30
C ILE A 6 5.03 8.91 -28.33
N ALA A 7 6.35 8.95 -28.11
CA ALA A 7 7.18 7.74 -28.05
C ALA A 7 6.73 6.78 -26.94
N ALA A 8 6.42 7.30 -25.74
CA ALA A 8 5.90 6.49 -24.65
C ALA A 8 4.53 5.86 -24.98
N TRP A 9 3.59 6.61 -25.58
CA TRP A 9 2.27 6.06 -25.94
C TRP A 9 2.31 5.02 -27.07
N GLN A 10 3.38 4.99 -27.87
CA GLN A 10 3.54 4.05 -28.98
C GLN A 10 4.25 2.75 -28.59
N ASP A 11 4.88 2.70 -27.40
CA ASP A 11 5.60 1.53 -26.93
C ASP A 11 4.91 0.89 -25.72
N GLU A 12 4.37 -0.32 -25.89
CA GLU A 12 3.77 -1.07 -24.78
C GLU A 12 4.76 -2.01 -24.05
N ALA A 13 6.01 -2.13 -24.53
CA ALA A 13 6.99 -3.02 -23.92
C ALA A 13 7.38 -2.56 -22.52
N HIS A 14 7.69 -1.26 -22.34
CA HIS A 14 7.99 -0.72 -21.02
C HIS A 14 6.78 -0.76 -20.08
N VAL A 15 5.55 -0.61 -20.60
CA VAL A 15 4.31 -0.72 -19.80
C VAL A 15 4.14 -2.14 -19.24
N ARG A 16 4.35 -3.17 -20.08
CA ARG A 16 4.29 -4.57 -19.66
C ARG A 16 5.35 -4.90 -18.61
N ALA A 17 6.61 -4.50 -18.86
CA ALA A 17 7.69 -4.71 -17.90
C ALA A 17 7.41 -4.04 -16.55
N ASN A 18 6.90 -2.80 -16.56
CA ASN A 18 6.51 -2.10 -15.34
C ASN A 18 5.37 -2.83 -14.60
N ARG A 19 4.35 -3.31 -15.31
CA ARG A 19 3.24 -4.07 -14.72
C ARG A 19 3.73 -5.38 -14.09
N ASP A 20 4.64 -6.08 -14.73
CA ASP A 20 5.21 -7.32 -14.20
C ASP A 20 6.06 -7.07 -12.94
N ALA A 21 6.83 -5.97 -12.90
CA ALA A 21 7.54 -5.54 -11.70
C ALA A 21 6.58 -5.22 -10.53
N TYR A 22 5.41 -4.61 -10.79
CA TYR A 22 4.39 -4.44 -9.75
C TYR A 22 3.81 -5.78 -9.31
N ARG A 23 3.49 -6.71 -10.22
CA ARG A 23 2.97 -8.04 -9.85
C ARG A 23 3.91 -8.77 -8.90
N GLU A 24 5.20 -8.74 -9.17
CA GLU A 24 6.23 -9.31 -8.29
C GLU A 24 6.22 -8.67 -6.90
N LYS A 25 6.22 -7.32 -6.84
CA LYS A 25 6.13 -6.58 -5.57
C LYS A 25 4.87 -6.92 -4.77
N PHE A 26 3.72 -6.98 -5.44
CA PHE A 26 2.46 -7.32 -4.80
C PHE A 26 2.45 -8.75 -4.27
N SER A 27 2.95 -9.72 -5.03
CA SER A 27 3.06 -11.11 -4.56
C SER A 27 3.91 -11.18 -3.30
N ALA A 28 5.13 -10.63 -3.35
CA ALA A 28 6.08 -10.69 -2.25
C ALA A 28 5.55 -10.04 -0.96
N VAL A 29 4.89 -8.88 -1.07
CA VAL A 29 4.30 -8.20 0.10
C VAL A 29 3.07 -8.93 0.61
N THR A 30 2.23 -9.44 -0.29
CA THR A 30 1.02 -10.18 0.08
C THR A 30 1.37 -11.45 0.87
N ASP A 31 2.38 -12.20 0.45
CA ASP A 31 2.85 -13.40 1.14
C ASP A 31 3.29 -13.09 2.59
N VAL A 32 3.85 -11.90 2.83
CA VAL A 32 4.28 -11.46 4.16
C VAL A 32 3.10 -11.00 5.01
N LEU A 33 2.18 -10.21 4.46
CA LEU A 33 1.15 -9.49 5.23
C LEU A 33 -0.19 -10.22 5.34
N ALA A 34 -0.62 -10.97 4.31
CA ALA A 34 -1.91 -11.65 4.31
C ALA A 34 -2.11 -12.63 5.50
N PRO A 35 -1.06 -13.30 6.04
CA PRO A 35 -1.24 -14.14 7.23
C PRO A 35 -1.55 -13.39 8.52
N VAL A 36 -1.30 -12.08 8.58
CA VAL A 36 -1.39 -11.27 9.81
C VAL A 36 -2.36 -10.09 9.69
N MET A 37 -2.75 -9.70 8.47
CA MET A 37 -3.67 -8.59 8.21
C MET A 37 -4.70 -8.96 7.15
N ASP A 38 -5.91 -8.42 7.29
CA ASP A 38 -6.99 -8.59 6.33
C ASP A 38 -7.01 -7.45 5.29
N PHE A 39 -6.87 -7.81 4.02
CA PHE A 39 -7.07 -6.93 2.87
C PHE A 39 -7.53 -7.73 1.64
N PRO A 40 -8.34 -7.11 0.76
CA PRO A 40 -8.70 -7.74 -0.50
C PRO A 40 -7.48 -7.89 -1.40
N THR A 41 -7.50 -8.92 -2.26
CA THR A 41 -6.57 -8.98 -3.40
C THR A 41 -6.87 -7.81 -4.34
N PRO A 42 -5.90 -6.92 -4.61
CA PRO A 42 -6.14 -5.76 -5.45
C PRO A 42 -6.26 -6.18 -6.92
N GLU A 43 -7.32 -5.73 -7.59
CA GLU A 43 -7.52 -5.97 -9.03
C GLU A 43 -6.66 -5.05 -9.91
N ALA A 44 -6.31 -3.88 -9.38
CA ALA A 44 -5.52 -2.85 -10.05
C ALA A 44 -4.86 -1.90 -9.02
N SER A 45 -4.21 -0.85 -9.50
CA SER A 45 -3.46 0.15 -8.73
C SER A 45 -2.14 -0.38 -8.14
N PHE A 46 -1.47 0.49 -7.37
CA PHE A 46 -0.24 0.20 -6.66
C PHE A 46 -0.40 0.34 -5.13
N TYR A 47 -1.64 0.18 -4.62
CA TYR A 47 -1.96 0.28 -3.20
C TYR A 47 -2.51 -1.02 -2.60
N LEU A 48 -2.18 -1.27 -1.33
CA LEU A 48 -2.90 -2.21 -0.46
C LEU A 48 -3.71 -1.44 0.59
N TRP A 49 -4.81 -2.07 1.05
CA TRP A 49 -5.77 -1.48 2.00
C TRP A 49 -6.06 -2.36 3.24
N PRO A 50 -5.03 -2.71 4.05
CA PRO A 50 -5.20 -3.59 5.19
C PRO A 50 -5.95 -2.96 6.36
N ALA A 51 -6.73 -3.79 7.06
CA ALA A 51 -7.29 -3.47 8.37
C ALA A 51 -6.19 -3.48 9.43
N VAL A 52 -6.20 -2.46 10.28
CA VAL A 52 -5.28 -2.35 11.41
C VAL A 52 -5.83 -3.13 12.60
N PRO A 53 -5.01 -3.95 13.29
CA PRO A 53 -5.40 -4.59 14.53
C PRO A 53 -5.88 -3.55 15.57
N GLY A 54 -7.08 -3.75 16.12
CA GLY A 54 -7.66 -2.82 17.11
C GLY A 54 -8.29 -1.55 16.52
N GLY A 55 -8.16 -1.30 15.22
CA GLY A 55 -8.92 -0.27 14.50
C GLY A 55 -8.47 1.19 14.68
N ASP A 56 -7.45 1.48 15.49
CA ASP A 56 -6.86 2.82 15.59
C ASP A 56 -5.71 2.98 14.59
N ASP A 57 -6.05 3.43 13.37
CA ASP A 57 -5.10 3.60 12.29
C ASP A 57 -4.09 4.75 12.51
N ILE A 58 -4.45 5.76 13.30
CA ILE A 58 -3.57 6.88 13.63
C ILE A 58 -2.48 6.41 14.59
N ALA A 59 -2.87 5.78 15.70
CA ALA A 59 -1.92 5.30 16.70
C ALA A 59 -1.00 4.20 16.12
N PHE A 60 -1.54 3.30 15.31
CA PHE A 60 -0.73 2.28 14.64
C PHE A 60 0.28 2.88 13.68
N THR A 61 -0.11 3.88 12.87
CA THR A 61 0.81 4.57 11.95
C THR A 61 1.93 5.27 12.70
N GLN A 62 1.62 5.96 13.80
CA GLN A 62 2.62 6.63 14.63
C GLN A 62 3.63 5.64 15.22
N ARG A 63 3.15 4.53 15.78
CA ARG A 63 3.99 3.46 16.31
C ARG A 63 4.87 2.81 15.26
N LEU A 64 4.29 2.51 14.08
CA LEU A 64 5.03 1.93 12.97
C LEU A 64 6.18 2.85 12.52
N PHE A 65 5.94 4.16 12.47
CA PHE A 65 7.00 5.11 12.15
C PHE A 65 8.07 5.19 13.26
N SER A 66 7.66 5.28 14.53
CA SER A 66 8.60 5.44 15.64
C SER A 66 9.44 4.19 15.93
N GLU A 67 8.85 3.00 15.81
CA GLU A 67 9.50 1.74 16.17
C GLU A 67 10.20 1.08 14.98
N GLN A 68 9.67 1.25 13.77
CA GLN A 68 10.11 0.51 12.58
C GLN A 68 10.62 1.39 11.43
N HIS A 69 10.47 2.72 11.55
CA HIS A 69 10.82 3.69 10.52
C HIS A 69 10.12 3.44 9.18
N VAL A 70 8.88 2.94 9.23
CA VAL A 70 8.04 2.73 8.04
C VAL A 70 6.93 3.78 8.01
N SER A 71 6.90 4.59 6.95
CA SER A 71 5.87 5.60 6.74
C SER A 71 4.71 5.06 5.94
N VAL A 72 3.50 5.19 6.47
CA VAL A 72 2.22 4.80 5.83
C VAL A 72 1.20 5.92 5.98
N LEU A 73 0.07 5.84 5.27
CA LEU A 73 -1.01 6.81 5.41
C LEU A 73 -2.19 6.18 6.19
N PRO A 74 -2.63 6.77 7.32
CA PRO A 74 -3.85 6.35 8.01
C PRO A 74 -5.07 6.59 7.13
N GLY A 75 -5.92 5.59 6.98
CA GLY A 75 -7.09 5.64 6.13
C GLY A 75 -8.14 6.63 6.60
N SER A 76 -8.23 6.89 7.91
CA SER A 76 -9.14 7.88 8.49
C SER A 76 -8.91 9.29 7.93
N LEU A 77 -7.68 9.61 7.49
CA LEU A 77 -7.34 10.91 6.90
C LEU A 77 -7.73 11.04 5.43
N MET A 78 -8.13 9.94 4.77
CA MET A 78 -8.56 9.93 3.37
C MET A 78 -10.06 10.12 3.16
N GLY A 79 -10.82 10.13 4.25
CA GLY A 79 -12.28 10.20 4.23
C GLY A 79 -12.80 11.18 5.28
N ARG A 80 -14.12 11.37 5.24
CA ARG A 80 -14.86 12.11 6.26
C ARG A 80 -16.03 11.25 6.74
N PRO A 81 -16.51 11.43 7.98
CA PRO A 81 -17.74 10.80 8.43
C PRO A 81 -18.88 11.06 7.44
N GLY A 82 -19.56 9.99 7.03
CA GLY A 82 -20.77 10.06 6.21
C GLY A 82 -22.01 10.45 7.03
N GLN A 83 -23.17 10.38 6.41
CA GLN A 83 -24.46 10.65 7.08
C GLN A 83 -24.74 9.70 8.26
N ASN A 84 -24.18 8.49 8.21
CA ASN A 84 -24.25 7.51 9.29
C ASN A 84 -23.21 7.76 10.41
N GLY A 85 -22.43 8.85 10.33
CA GLY A 85 -21.36 9.18 11.28
C GLY A 85 -20.09 8.33 11.14
N LEU A 86 -20.03 7.39 10.19
CA LEU A 86 -18.89 6.48 10.01
C LEU A 86 -17.93 7.02 8.95
N ASN A 87 -16.63 6.97 9.24
CA ASN A 87 -15.58 7.23 8.26
C ASN A 87 -15.18 5.90 7.60
N PRO A 88 -15.36 5.74 6.28
CA PRO A 88 -15.08 4.47 5.59
C PRO A 88 -13.59 4.09 5.58
N GLY A 89 -12.70 5.05 5.86
CA GLY A 89 -11.26 4.79 5.95
C GLY A 89 -10.75 4.50 7.36
N ALA A 90 -11.56 4.68 8.40
CA ALA A 90 -11.13 4.43 9.78
C ALA A 90 -10.70 2.97 9.98
N GLY A 91 -9.61 2.76 10.72
CA GLY A 91 -9.06 1.43 11.00
C GLY A 91 -8.39 0.75 9.80
N ARG A 92 -8.03 1.50 8.75
CA ARG A 92 -7.34 0.99 7.55
C ARG A 92 -6.05 1.76 7.29
N LEU A 93 -5.10 1.15 6.56
CA LEU A 93 -3.90 1.84 6.07
C LEU A 93 -3.88 1.90 4.54
N ARG A 94 -3.31 2.97 3.98
CA ARG A 94 -2.85 2.98 2.60
C ARG A 94 -1.37 2.61 2.54
N LEU A 95 -1.06 1.45 1.97
CA LEU A 95 0.31 1.05 1.67
C LEU A 95 0.59 1.27 0.18
N ALA A 96 1.61 2.06 -0.17
CA ALA A 96 1.99 2.33 -1.56
C ALA A 96 3.22 1.49 -1.95
N LEU A 97 3.08 0.55 -2.88
CA LEU A 97 4.16 -0.36 -3.30
C LEU A 97 4.99 0.23 -4.47
N VAL A 98 5.39 1.49 -4.32
CA VAL A 98 5.99 2.30 -5.38
C VAL A 98 7.52 2.27 -5.38
N ALA A 99 8.14 1.95 -4.24
CA ALA A 99 9.58 1.77 -4.15
C ALA A 99 10.04 0.47 -4.86
N GLU A 100 11.36 0.28 -4.91
CA GLU A 100 11.98 -0.97 -5.37
C GLU A 100 11.55 -2.17 -4.52
N LEU A 101 11.68 -3.37 -5.07
CA LEU A 101 11.19 -4.60 -4.44
C LEU A 101 11.78 -4.84 -3.04
N GLU A 102 13.10 -4.77 -2.91
CA GLU A 102 13.80 -5.02 -1.64
C GLU A 102 13.36 -4.10 -0.50
N PRO A 103 13.40 -2.76 -0.62
CA PRO A 103 12.94 -1.88 0.46
C PRO A 103 11.45 -2.02 0.74
N THR A 104 10.64 -2.31 -0.28
CA THR A 104 9.20 -2.56 -0.12
C THR A 104 8.95 -3.82 0.70
N LEU A 105 9.68 -4.90 0.42
CA LEU A 105 9.59 -6.16 1.14
C LEU A 105 10.10 -6.04 2.58
N GLU A 106 11.19 -5.30 2.79
CA GLU A 106 11.72 -5.01 4.12
C GLU A 106 10.70 -4.23 4.97
N ALA A 107 10.07 -3.20 4.40
CA ALA A 107 9.00 -2.47 5.07
C ALA A 107 7.82 -3.37 5.45
N ALA A 108 7.43 -4.31 4.58
CA ALA A 108 6.38 -5.28 4.89
C ALA A 108 6.76 -6.21 6.05
N LYS A 109 8.01 -6.69 6.10
CA LYS A 109 8.51 -7.53 7.21
C LYS A 109 8.49 -6.78 8.54
N ARG A 110 8.91 -5.52 8.55
CA ARG A 110 8.89 -4.67 9.75
C ARG A 110 7.47 -4.37 10.22
N LEU A 111 6.55 -4.12 9.27
CA LEU A 111 5.14 -3.96 9.58
C LEU A 111 4.60 -5.22 10.25
N ARG A 112 4.89 -6.40 9.70
CA ARG A 112 4.51 -7.69 10.30
C ARG A 112 5.03 -7.88 11.73
N GLN A 113 6.21 -7.36 12.09
CA GLN A 113 6.73 -7.48 13.46
C GLN A 113 5.91 -6.69 14.49
N LEU A 114 5.11 -5.72 14.05
CA LEU A 114 4.26 -4.89 14.89
C LEU A 114 2.82 -5.43 15.05
N VAL A 115 2.46 -6.45 14.28
CA VAL A 115 1.14 -7.09 14.26
C VAL A 115 1.19 -8.38 15.07
#